data_AF-A0A183VFH5-F1
#
_entry.id   AF-A0A183VFH5-F1
#
_cell.length_a   1.000
_cell.length_b   1.000
_cell.length_c   1.000
_cell.angle_alpha   90.00
_cell.angle_beta   90.00
_cell.angle_gamma   90.00
#
_symmetry.space_group_name_H-M   'P 1'
#
loop_
_entity.id
_entity.type
_entity.pdbx_description
1 polymer ?
#
loop_
_entity_poly.entity_id
_entity_poly.type
_entity_poly.pdbx_seq_one_letter_code
_entity_poly.pdbx_strand_id
1 'polypeptide(L)'
;MRIESPRNVFCISSHVDLAGIKVGDNMLYISDKARQEQVYEKLKKAVSDGNYKINVYYKKDFPLRFGYKNTPRVGDIILEPHIGYAVHPFCPPELSLISRNQSALHMSTHGMSPDEPEMRALLVMKGPAFNENVKVNSIPNNTDLYALMCHVLGILEAPNNGSISSLLMALRIPRAVPWAMPDPPLKAAFFDKLPTLVITVLMPGLMLLVFCITLCCFAVSEHRGDVSLLKGYRLLNERGRSHQGYVLRRSQNAVNDRTPRHGVLMSMSSEDEL
;
A
#
# COMPACT_ATOMS: atom_id res chain seq x y z
N MET A 1 -16.04 12.53 28.69
CA MET A 1 -15.78 11.82 29.96
C MET A 1 -15.53 12.83 31.09
N ARG A 2 -16.04 12.56 32.31
CA ARG A 2 -15.90 13.46 33.47
C ARG A 2 -14.47 13.45 34.03
N ILE A 3 -14.03 14.59 34.56
CA ILE A 3 -12.85 14.71 35.44
C ILE A 3 -13.33 14.87 36.88
N GLU A 4 -12.81 14.05 37.80
CA GLU A 4 -13.35 13.94 39.16
C GLU A 4 -12.77 14.96 40.15
N SER A 5 -11.48 15.31 39.98
CA SER A 5 -10.73 16.16 40.90
C SER A 5 -9.78 17.09 40.13
N PRO A 6 -9.48 18.31 40.64
CA PRO A 6 -8.41 19.14 40.10
C PRO A 6 -7.05 18.44 40.02
N ARG A 7 -6.82 17.42 40.87
CA ARG A 7 -5.60 16.58 40.87
C ARG A 7 -5.46 15.67 39.64
N ASN A 8 -6.53 15.46 38.89
CA ASN A 8 -6.51 14.67 37.65
C ASN A 8 -6.11 15.52 36.42
N VAL A 9 -5.84 16.82 36.62
CA VAL A 9 -5.48 17.78 35.57
C VAL A 9 -3.97 18.04 35.63
N PHE A 10 -3.27 17.69 34.55
CA PHE A 10 -1.82 17.86 34.42
C PHE A 10 -1.50 19.08 33.57
N CYS A 11 -0.90 20.11 34.18
CA CYS A 11 -0.45 21.31 33.47
C CYS A 11 1.01 21.17 33.07
N ILE A 12 1.32 21.18 31.77
CA ILE A 12 2.71 21.06 31.28
C ILE A 12 3.57 22.23 31.80
N SER A 13 3.02 23.46 31.79
CA SER A 13 3.66 24.68 32.30
C SER A 13 4.07 24.65 33.78
N SER A 14 3.49 23.75 34.59
CA SER A 14 3.83 23.63 36.01
C SER A 14 5.10 22.82 36.27
N HIS A 15 5.63 22.16 35.23
CA HIS A 15 6.79 21.26 35.32
C HIS A 15 7.89 21.59 34.31
N VAL A 16 7.57 22.32 33.24
CA VAL A 16 8.47 22.66 32.14
C VAL A 16 8.25 24.11 31.70
N ASP A 17 9.35 24.85 31.52
CA ASP A 17 9.33 26.14 30.83
C ASP A 17 9.05 25.95 29.33
N LEU A 18 7.91 26.51 28.90
CA LEU A 18 7.42 26.50 27.52
C LEU A 18 7.93 27.67 26.67
N ALA A 19 8.77 28.57 27.19
CA ALA A 19 9.31 29.70 26.43
C ALA A 19 10.07 29.21 25.18
N GLY A 20 9.55 29.55 23.99
CA GLY A 20 10.10 29.11 22.70
C GLY A 20 9.77 27.67 22.29
N ILE A 21 8.99 26.92 23.07
CA ILE A 21 8.42 25.62 22.66
C ILE A 21 7.10 25.88 21.92
N LYS A 22 6.91 25.25 20.75
CA LYS A 22 5.60 25.25 20.07
C LYS A 22 4.72 24.15 20.66
N VAL A 23 3.43 24.42 20.75
CA VAL A 23 2.46 23.66 21.54
C VAL A 23 1.22 23.36 20.70
N GLY A 24 0.71 22.13 20.80
CA GLY A 24 -0.70 21.79 20.54
C GLY A 24 -1.27 21.06 21.77
N ASP A 25 -2.59 20.83 21.82
CA ASP A 25 -3.34 20.34 23.00
C ASP A 25 -2.55 19.35 23.90
N ASN A 26 -2.18 18.22 23.33
CA ASN A 26 -1.54 17.09 24.02
C ASN A 26 -0.11 16.82 23.49
N MET A 27 0.53 17.80 22.83
CA MET A 27 1.81 17.58 22.15
C MET A 27 2.72 18.81 22.09
N LEU A 28 4.02 18.57 22.23
CA LEU A 28 5.07 19.60 22.19
C LEU A 28 5.95 19.40 20.95
N TYR A 29 6.33 20.51 20.31
CA TYR A 29 7.20 20.53 19.14
C TYR A 29 8.54 21.16 19.54
N ILE A 30 9.62 20.38 19.49
CA ILE A 30 10.94 20.74 20.04
C ILE A 30 12.04 20.25 19.08
N SER A 31 12.55 21.17 18.27
CA SER A 31 13.56 20.86 17.25
C SER A 31 14.91 20.47 17.85
N ASP A 32 15.35 21.14 18.91
CA ASP A 32 16.58 20.83 19.64
C ASP A 32 16.42 19.52 20.44
N LYS A 33 17.35 18.59 20.23
CA LYS A 33 17.32 17.27 20.87
C LYS A 33 17.76 17.30 22.33
N ALA A 34 18.66 18.21 22.73
CA ALA A 34 19.04 18.34 24.13
C ALA A 34 17.86 18.85 24.98
N ARG A 35 17.17 19.91 24.52
CA ARG A 35 15.93 20.38 25.17
C ARG A 35 14.80 19.36 25.05
N GLN A 36 14.66 18.64 23.94
CA GLN A 36 13.62 17.60 23.81
C GLN A 36 13.78 16.51 24.88
N GLU A 37 15.00 15.98 25.06
CA GLU A 37 15.28 14.95 26.08
C GLU A 37 15.08 15.49 27.51
N GLN A 38 15.60 16.69 27.81
CA GLN A 38 15.41 17.31 29.12
C GLN A 38 13.93 17.52 29.46
N VAL A 39 13.11 17.91 28.48
CA VAL A 39 11.66 18.09 28.65
C VAL A 39 10.96 16.75 28.82
N TYR A 40 11.31 15.73 28.03
CA TYR A 40 10.71 14.40 28.09
C TYR A 40 10.92 13.73 29.46
N GLU A 41 12.14 13.75 30.00
CA GLU A 41 12.44 13.17 31.31
C GLU A 41 11.79 13.97 32.46
N LYS A 42 11.76 15.30 32.38
CA LYS A 42 11.01 16.14 33.35
C LYS A 42 9.52 15.79 33.38
N LEU A 43 8.89 15.61 32.21
CA LEU A 43 7.46 15.29 32.12
C LEU A 43 7.16 13.87 32.63
N LYS A 44 7.94 12.86 32.25
CA LYS A 44 7.81 11.51 32.83
C LYS A 44 7.96 11.52 34.34
N LYS A 45 8.96 12.25 34.88
CA LYS A 45 9.16 12.34 36.33
C LYS A 45 7.97 13.02 37.00
N ALA A 46 7.49 14.15 36.49
CA ALA A 46 6.34 14.85 37.06
C ALA A 46 5.04 14.02 37.04
N VAL A 47 4.80 13.28 35.95
CA VAL A 47 3.69 12.32 35.84
C VAL A 47 3.80 11.22 36.90
N SER A 48 4.99 10.64 37.07
CA SER A 48 5.24 9.58 38.06
C SER A 48 5.15 10.09 39.50
N ASP A 49 5.83 11.18 39.84
CA ASP A 49 5.84 11.79 41.17
C ASP A 49 4.43 12.21 41.62
N GLY A 50 3.62 12.71 40.68
CA GLY A 50 2.24 13.14 40.93
C GLY A 50 1.19 12.02 40.85
N ASN A 51 1.58 10.78 40.53
CA ASN A 51 0.68 9.65 40.31
C ASN A 51 -0.43 9.93 39.26
N TYR A 52 -0.04 10.57 38.15
CA TYR A 52 -0.93 10.87 37.02
C TYR A 52 -1.03 9.67 36.08
N LYS A 53 -2.25 9.32 35.64
CA LYS A 53 -2.48 8.29 34.61
C LYS A 53 -2.36 8.90 33.21
N ILE A 54 -1.13 9.19 32.81
CA ILE A 54 -0.79 9.80 31.53
C ILE A 54 0.42 9.06 30.96
N ASN A 55 0.33 8.55 29.73
CA ASN A 55 1.49 8.01 29.03
C ASN A 55 2.25 9.15 28.34
N VAL A 56 3.57 9.23 28.52
CA VAL A 56 4.42 10.24 27.85
C VAL A 56 5.32 9.55 26.82
N TYR A 57 5.10 9.86 25.55
CA TYR A 57 5.77 9.23 24.41
C TYR A 57 6.64 10.23 23.64
N TYR A 58 7.80 9.78 23.15
CA TYR A 58 8.37 10.38 21.95
C TYR A 58 7.52 9.98 20.73
N LYS A 59 7.43 10.86 19.73
CA LYS A 59 6.72 10.60 18.47
C LYS A 59 7.04 9.24 17.83
N LYS A 60 8.33 8.86 17.82
CA LYS A 60 8.82 7.58 17.28
C LYS A 60 8.23 6.36 18.01
N ASP A 61 8.00 6.46 19.31
CA ASP A 61 7.62 5.35 20.18
C ASP A 61 6.09 5.28 20.40
N PHE A 62 5.34 6.30 19.96
CA PHE A 62 3.88 6.34 20.08
C PHE A 62 3.21 5.11 19.41
N PRO A 63 2.18 4.48 20.01
CA PRO A 63 1.71 3.16 19.56
C PRO A 63 1.13 3.16 18.14
N LEU A 64 1.50 2.15 17.34
CA LEU A 64 1.06 2.05 15.94
C LEU A 64 -0.46 1.88 15.77
N ARG A 65 -1.15 1.28 16.76
CA ARG A 65 -2.61 1.06 16.73
C ARG A 65 -3.44 2.32 16.49
N PHE A 66 -2.93 3.49 16.89
CA PHE A 66 -3.60 4.77 16.70
C PHE A 66 -3.61 5.29 15.25
N GLY A 67 -2.77 4.76 14.36
CA GLY A 67 -2.54 5.31 13.01
C GLY A 67 -1.93 6.72 12.95
N TYR A 68 -1.65 7.34 14.12
CA TYR A 68 -1.54 8.78 14.28
C TYR A 68 -0.16 9.38 13.94
N LYS A 69 0.94 8.71 14.31
CA LYS A 69 2.28 9.33 14.33
C LYS A 69 2.91 9.63 12.95
N ASN A 70 2.39 9.03 11.87
CA ASN A 70 3.00 9.05 10.53
C ASN A 70 2.68 10.34 9.73
N THR A 71 2.79 11.51 10.36
CA THR A 71 2.55 12.81 9.73
C THR A 71 3.46 13.90 10.33
N PRO A 72 3.94 14.88 9.55
CA PRO A 72 4.71 16.01 10.11
C PRO A 72 3.91 16.86 11.10
N ARG A 73 2.57 16.79 11.08
CA ARG A 73 1.69 17.59 11.96
C ARG A 73 1.66 17.14 13.43
N VAL A 74 2.09 15.91 13.74
CA VAL A 74 2.17 15.41 15.12
C VAL A 74 3.48 15.86 15.79
N GLY A 75 3.41 16.34 17.02
CA GLY A 75 4.56 16.85 17.79
C GLY A 75 5.59 15.79 18.19
N ASP A 76 6.75 16.27 18.66
CA ASP A 76 7.93 15.48 19.02
C ASP A 76 7.76 14.69 20.33
N ILE A 77 6.99 15.25 21.27
CA ILE A 77 6.56 14.61 22.52
C ILE A 77 5.03 14.65 22.56
N ILE A 78 4.40 13.53 22.93
CA ILE A 78 2.95 13.36 23.01
C ILE A 78 2.59 12.88 24.42
N LEU A 79 1.57 13.49 25.02
CA LEU A 79 1.03 13.11 26.33
C LEU A 79 -0.37 12.53 26.13
N GLU A 80 -0.55 11.23 26.38
CA GLU A 80 -1.84 10.56 26.24
C GLU A 80 -2.48 10.37 27.64
N PRO A 81 -3.50 11.17 28.01
CA PRO A 81 -4.23 10.98 29.26
C PRO A 81 -5.13 9.74 29.18
N HIS A 82 -5.20 8.99 30.29
CA HIS A 82 -6.17 7.91 30.45
C HIS A 82 -7.57 8.46 30.76
N ILE A 83 -8.56 7.58 30.73
CA ILE A 83 -9.93 7.87 31.18
C ILE A 83 -9.92 8.52 32.57
N GLY A 84 -10.61 9.67 32.69
CA GLY A 84 -10.72 10.45 33.93
C GLY A 84 -9.57 11.44 34.20
N TYR A 85 -8.60 11.58 33.28
CA TYR A 85 -7.49 12.54 33.36
C TYR A 85 -7.51 13.54 32.20
N ALA A 86 -6.88 14.70 32.40
CA ALA A 86 -6.74 15.75 31.39
C ALA A 86 -5.30 16.28 31.35
N VAL A 87 -4.79 16.54 30.15
CA VAL A 87 -3.55 17.30 29.91
C VAL A 87 -3.96 18.69 29.41
N HIS A 88 -3.30 19.73 29.93
CA HIS A 88 -3.37 21.07 29.36
C HIS A 88 -1.96 21.67 29.30
N PRO A 89 -1.59 22.40 28.23
CA PRO A 89 -0.27 23.04 28.17
C PRO A 89 -0.05 24.08 29.27
N PHE A 90 -1.11 24.83 29.61
CA PHE A 90 -1.14 25.83 30.68
C PHE A 90 -2.26 25.48 31.67
N CYS A 91 -2.11 25.77 32.96
CA CYS A 91 -3.20 25.54 33.92
C CYS A 91 -4.41 26.45 33.63
N PRO A 92 -5.65 25.92 33.60
CA PRO A 92 -6.86 26.73 33.60
C PRO A 92 -6.96 27.59 34.87
N PRO A 93 -7.28 28.90 34.79
CA PRO A 93 -7.46 29.75 35.97
C PRO A 93 -8.48 29.19 36.98
N GLU A 94 -9.53 28.54 36.48
CA GLU A 94 -10.63 27.92 37.23
C GLU A 94 -10.11 26.86 38.20
N LEU A 95 -9.04 26.13 37.82
CA LEU A 95 -8.41 25.09 38.64
C LEU A 95 -7.90 25.67 39.98
N SER A 96 -7.38 26.90 39.95
CA SER A 96 -6.92 27.62 41.14
C SER A 96 -8.07 28.15 42.01
N LEU A 97 -9.21 28.50 41.40
CA LEU A 97 -10.40 28.99 42.10
C LEU A 97 -11.13 27.84 42.81
N ILE A 98 -11.36 26.74 42.09
CA ILE A 98 -11.99 25.52 42.61
C ILE A 98 -11.19 24.96 43.79
N SER A 99 -9.85 24.91 43.67
CA SER A 99 -8.96 24.45 44.75
C SER A 99 -8.99 25.32 46.01
N ARG A 100 -9.48 26.56 45.93
CA ARG A 100 -9.58 27.50 47.07
C ARG A 100 -10.97 27.54 47.71
N ASN A 101 -12.02 27.14 46.98
CA ASN A 101 -13.40 27.50 47.33
C ASN A 101 -14.38 26.31 47.43
N GLN A 102 -13.86 25.09 47.65
CA GLN A 102 -14.59 23.82 47.88
C GLN A 102 -15.72 23.47 46.88
N SER A 103 -15.78 24.16 45.73
CA SER A 103 -16.82 23.98 44.74
C SER A 103 -16.60 22.68 43.96
N ALA A 104 -17.68 22.00 43.56
CA ALA A 104 -17.56 20.76 42.81
C ALA A 104 -16.90 21.00 41.43
N LEU A 105 -15.95 20.14 41.04
CA LEU A 105 -15.37 20.19 39.71
C LEU A 105 -16.38 19.70 38.66
N HIS A 106 -16.89 20.63 37.86
CA HIS A 106 -17.78 20.37 36.72
C HIS A 106 -16.98 20.43 35.41
N MET A 107 -15.99 19.53 35.25
CA MET A 107 -15.14 19.47 34.07
C MET A 107 -15.27 18.12 33.35
N SER A 108 -15.19 18.14 32.03
CA SER A 108 -15.21 16.94 31.18
C SER A 108 -14.38 17.15 29.91
N THR A 109 -13.85 16.07 29.35
CA THR A 109 -12.97 16.09 28.17
C THR A 109 -13.11 14.80 27.34
N HIS A 110 -12.47 14.73 26.18
CA HIS A 110 -12.47 13.61 25.23
C HIS A 110 -11.13 13.55 24.47
N GLY A 111 -10.89 12.48 23.70
CA GLY A 111 -9.62 12.31 22.95
C GLY A 111 -8.58 11.48 23.69
N MET A 112 -9.01 10.66 24.66
CA MET A 112 -8.24 9.52 25.18
C MET A 112 -8.17 8.42 24.11
N SER A 113 -7.57 7.27 24.43
CA SER A 113 -7.50 6.11 23.53
C SER A 113 -8.87 5.74 22.93
N PRO A 114 -9.00 5.57 21.59
CA PRO A 114 -10.29 5.31 20.93
C PRO A 114 -10.85 3.91 21.20
N ASP A 115 -10.02 3.00 21.71
CA ASP A 115 -10.42 1.64 22.10
C ASP A 115 -11.34 1.64 23.35
N GLU A 116 -11.26 2.69 24.18
CA GLU A 116 -11.98 2.82 25.44
C GLU A 116 -13.51 2.95 25.24
N PRO A 117 -14.35 2.27 26.04
CA PRO A 117 -15.81 2.35 25.94
C PRO A 117 -16.37 3.78 25.95
N GLU A 118 -15.81 4.67 26.76
CA GLU A 118 -16.25 6.05 26.95
C GLU A 118 -15.92 6.98 25.77
N MET A 119 -15.02 6.56 24.86
CA MET A 119 -14.69 7.31 23.64
C MET A 119 -15.54 6.88 22.43
N ARG A 120 -16.43 5.88 22.57
CA ARG A 120 -17.22 5.34 21.47
C ARG A 120 -18.38 6.24 21.09
N ALA A 121 -18.49 6.56 19.80
CA ALA A 121 -19.63 7.26 19.23
C ALA A 121 -20.85 6.35 19.03
N LEU A 122 -22.04 6.95 18.89
CA LEU A 122 -23.26 6.24 18.53
C LEU A 122 -23.44 6.23 17.00
N LEU A 123 -23.65 5.05 16.42
CA LEU A 123 -24.07 4.87 15.02
C LEU A 123 -25.50 4.32 14.98
N VAL A 124 -26.41 5.03 14.30
CA VAL A 124 -27.77 4.58 14.01
C VAL A 124 -28.01 4.72 12.50
N MET A 125 -28.55 3.69 11.88
CA MET A 125 -28.77 3.61 10.44
C MET A 125 -30.24 3.32 10.16
N LYS A 126 -30.86 4.09 9.25
CA LYS A 126 -32.26 3.92 8.83
C LYS A 126 -32.44 4.32 7.38
N GLY A 127 -33.06 3.46 6.58
CA GLY A 127 -33.33 3.70 5.16
C GLY A 127 -33.55 2.39 4.40
N PRO A 128 -33.92 2.45 3.11
CA PRO A 128 -34.21 1.26 2.30
C PRO A 128 -32.99 0.33 2.09
N ALA A 129 -31.79 0.87 2.19
CA ALA A 129 -30.54 0.09 2.12
C ALA A 129 -30.21 -0.70 3.40
N PHE A 130 -30.95 -0.48 4.49
CA PHE A 130 -30.66 -1.06 5.81
C PHE A 130 -31.74 -2.04 6.28
N ASN A 131 -31.32 -3.07 7.00
CA ASN A 131 -32.21 -4.02 7.67
C ASN A 131 -32.89 -3.33 8.86
N GLU A 132 -34.19 -3.54 9.02
CA GLU A 132 -34.96 -3.00 10.15
C GLU A 132 -34.77 -3.84 11.41
N ASN A 133 -34.74 -3.18 12.58
CA ASN A 133 -34.64 -3.79 13.90
C ASN A 133 -33.39 -4.67 14.15
N VAL A 134 -32.37 -4.59 13.29
CA VAL A 134 -31.09 -5.28 13.49
C VAL A 134 -30.18 -4.48 14.43
N LYS A 135 -29.72 -5.12 15.50
CA LYS A 135 -28.60 -4.64 16.31
C LYS A 135 -27.30 -5.29 15.80
N VAL A 136 -26.37 -4.46 15.33
CA VAL A 136 -25.01 -4.92 15.01
C VAL A 136 -24.24 -5.12 16.33
N ASN A 137 -23.71 -6.33 16.55
CA ASN A 137 -22.95 -6.66 17.76
C ASN A 137 -21.44 -6.41 17.61
N SER A 138 -20.92 -6.42 16.39
CA SER A 138 -19.59 -5.93 16.05
C SER A 138 -19.54 -4.40 16.22
N ILE A 139 -18.48 -3.89 16.84
CA ILE A 139 -18.21 -2.45 16.90
C ILE A 139 -17.44 -2.09 15.62
N PRO A 140 -18.00 -1.31 14.69
CA PRO A 140 -17.28 -0.84 13.50
C PRO A 140 -16.27 0.24 13.86
N ASN A 141 -15.22 0.38 13.06
CA ASN A 141 -14.31 1.52 13.15
C ASN A 141 -14.95 2.73 12.46
N ASN A 142 -14.62 3.95 12.89
CA ASN A 142 -15.06 5.18 12.20
C ASN A 142 -14.57 5.24 10.73
N THR A 143 -13.51 4.51 10.38
CA THR A 143 -13.02 4.33 9.00
C THR A 143 -13.96 3.49 8.14
N ASP A 144 -14.66 2.51 8.71
CA ASP A 144 -15.54 1.57 7.99
C ASP A 144 -16.77 2.29 7.39
N LEU A 145 -17.14 3.45 7.93
CA LEU A 145 -18.25 4.28 7.48
C LEU A 145 -18.04 4.83 6.06
N TYR A 146 -16.79 5.03 5.60
CA TYR A 146 -16.54 5.48 4.23
C TYR A 146 -16.98 4.43 3.20
N ALA A 147 -16.59 3.18 3.41
CA ALA A 147 -17.00 2.04 2.58
C ALA A 147 -18.52 1.87 2.60
N LEU A 148 -19.15 1.99 3.78
CA LEU A 148 -20.61 1.97 3.92
C LEU A 148 -21.29 3.08 3.11
N MET A 149 -20.81 4.33 3.19
CA MET A 149 -21.38 5.44 2.43
C MET A 149 -21.24 5.22 0.92
N CYS A 150 -20.09 4.74 0.45
CA CYS A 150 -19.88 4.43 -0.96
C CYS A 150 -20.84 3.33 -1.44
N HIS A 151 -21.02 2.26 -0.65
CA HIS A 151 -21.98 1.19 -0.93
C HIS A 151 -23.43 1.69 -1.01
N VAL A 152 -23.88 2.52 -0.06
CA VAL A 152 -25.25 3.07 -0.03
C VAL A 152 -25.50 4.05 -1.18
N LEU A 153 -24.48 4.80 -1.61
CA LEU A 153 -24.54 5.71 -2.75
C LEU A 153 -24.37 5.00 -4.11
N GLY A 154 -23.85 3.77 -4.14
CA GLY A 154 -23.54 3.04 -5.37
C GLY A 154 -22.31 3.55 -6.14
N ILE A 155 -21.35 4.16 -5.43
CA ILE A 155 -20.10 4.71 -6.01
C ILE A 155 -18.90 3.84 -5.67
N LEU A 156 -17.85 3.91 -6.49
CA LEU A 156 -16.59 3.21 -6.25
C LEU A 156 -15.83 3.84 -5.08
N GLU A 157 -15.32 3.00 -4.17
CA GLU A 157 -14.43 3.44 -3.08
C GLU A 157 -13.07 3.88 -3.60
N ALA A 158 -12.58 5.03 -3.12
CA ALA A 158 -11.17 5.38 -3.20
C ALA A 158 -10.33 4.53 -2.21
N PRO A 159 -9.01 4.36 -2.43
CA PRO A 159 -8.14 3.66 -1.49
C PRO A 159 -8.22 4.24 -0.07
N ASN A 160 -8.63 3.42 0.89
CA ASN A 160 -8.92 3.82 2.26
C ASN A 160 -8.50 2.71 3.26
N ASN A 161 -8.68 2.94 4.56
CA ASN A 161 -8.28 2.03 5.63
C ASN A 161 -9.45 1.36 6.39
N GLY A 162 -10.69 1.55 5.93
CA GLY A 162 -11.87 0.91 6.52
C GLY A 162 -12.16 -0.46 5.90
N SER A 163 -13.11 -1.18 6.49
CA SER A 163 -13.73 -2.36 5.87
C SER A 163 -15.21 -2.46 6.19
N ILE A 164 -16.04 -2.58 5.15
CA ILE A 164 -17.50 -2.73 5.29
C ILE A 164 -17.90 -4.06 5.97
N SER A 165 -16.99 -5.02 6.15
CA SER A 165 -17.29 -6.35 6.70
C SER A 165 -17.99 -6.31 8.06
N SER A 166 -17.63 -5.35 8.93
CA SER A 166 -18.23 -5.14 10.26
C SER A 166 -19.70 -4.67 10.20
N LEU A 167 -20.12 -4.14 9.05
CA LEU A 167 -21.39 -3.46 8.80
C LEU A 167 -22.33 -4.24 7.85
N LEU A 168 -21.87 -5.32 7.20
CA LEU A 168 -22.68 -6.10 6.24
C LEU A 168 -24.00 -6.62 6.81
N MET A 169 -24.05 -6.98 8.10
CA MET A 169 -25.31 -7.40 8.75
C MET A 169 -26.37 -6.29 8.84
N ALA A 170 -25.96 -5.01 8.79
CA ALA A 170 -26.89 -3.89 8.78
C ALA A 170 -27.55 -3.67 7.41
N LEU A 171 -27.03 -4.27 6.32
CA LEU A 171 -27.42 -3.95 4.95
C LEU A 171 -28.47 -4.91 4.36
N ARG A 172 -29.45 -4.33 3.65
CA ARG A 172 -30.35 -5.05 2.75
C ARG A 172 -29.64 -5.29 1.42
N ILE A 173 -29.00 -6.45 1.29
CA ILE A 173 -28.60 -6.98 -0.02
C ILE A 173 -29.89 -7.24 -0.83
N PRO A 174 -30.03 -6.80 -2.10
CA PRO A 174 -28.96 -6.36 -3.00
C PRO A 174 -29.07 -4.91 -3.49
N ARG A 175 -27.91 -4.25 -3.60
CA ARG A 175 -27.61 -3.43 -4.77
C ARG A 175 -26.16 -3.62 -5.22
N ALA A 176 -25.94 -4.65 -6.03
CA ALA A 176 -24.85 -4.60 -6.99
C ALA A 176 -25.22 -3.51 -8.00
N VAL A 177 -24.46 -2.40 -8.02
CA VAL A 177 -24.73 -1.22 -8.87
C VAL A 177 -23.72 -1.20 -10.01
N PRO A 178 -24.07 -1.60 -11.25
CA PRO A 178 -23.08 -1.75 -12.32
C PRO A 178 -22.68 -0.44 -13.01
N TRP A 179 -23.38 0.67 -12.76
CA TRP A 179 -23.39 1.83 -13.68
C TRP A 179 -22.23 2.83 -13.55
N ALA A 180 -21.24 2.58 -12.69
CA ALA A 180 -20.13 3.51 -12.42
C ALA A 180 -18.71 2.89 -12.42
N MET A 181 -18.53 1.71 -13.01
CA MET A 181 -17.19 1.29 -13.45
C MET A 181 -17.00 1.73 -14.92
N PRO A 182 -16.14 2.73 -15.22
CA PRO A 182 -15.43 2.67 -16.50
C PRO A 182 -14.65 1.34 -16.52
N ASP A 183 -14.62 0.66 -17.67
CA ASP A 183 -14.00 -0.66 -17.75
C ASP A 183 -12.57 -0.64 -17.18
N PRO A 184 -12.20 -1.62 -16.32
CA PRO A 184 -10.89 -1.63 -15.70
C PRO A 184 -9.84 -1.62 -16.81
N PRO A 185 -8.96 -0.61 -16.89
CA PRO A 185 -8.23 -0.27 -18.12
C PRO A 185 -7.34 -1.41 -18.61
N LEU A 186 -6.95 -2.32 -17.70
CA LEU A 186 -6.25 -3.55 -18.01
C LEU A 186 -6.99 -4.45 -19.01
N LYS A 187 -8.34 -4.53 -18.99
CA LYS A 187 -9.11 -5.37 -19.92
C LYS A 187 -9.15 -4.79 -21.33
N ALA A 188 -9.53 -3.52 -21.46
CA ALA A 188 -9.54 -2.82 -22.75
C ALA A 188 -8.13 -2.84 -23.38
N ALA A 189 -7.11 -2.42 -22.61
CA ALA A 189 -5.73 -2.38 -23.09
C ALA A 189 -5.13 -3.75 -23.44
N PHE A 190 -5.61 -4.85 -22.85
CA PHE A 190 -5.21 -6.20 -23.27
C PHE A 190 -5.84 -6.57 -24.62
N PHE A 191 -7.16 -6.43 -24.76
CA PHE A 191 -7.86 -6.88 -25.97
C PHE A 191 -7.54 -6.00 -27.18
N ASP A 192 -7.41 -4.67 -27.02
CA ASP A 192 -7.04 -3.76 -28.11
C ASP A 192 -5.60 -4.00 -28.63
N LYS A 193 -4.69 -4.48 -27.77
CA LYS A 193 -3.28 -4.73 -28.14
C LYS A 193 -2.98 -6.18 -28.50
N LEU A 194 -3.86 -7.13 -28.19
CA LEU A 194 -3.75 -8.53 -28.58
C LEU A 194 -3.59 -8.75 -30.10
N PRO A 195 -4.43 -8.18 -30.99
CA PRO A 195 -4.25 -8.37 -32.44
C PRO A 195 -2.93 -7.76 -32.92
N THR A 196 -2.57 -6.58 -32.42
CA THR A 196 -1.33 -5.87 -32.76
C THR A 196 -0.09 -6.69 -32.36
N LEU A 197 -0.09 -7.31 -31.18
CA LEU A 197 0.98 -8.19 -30.71
C LEU A 197 1.11 -9.45 -31.59
N VAL A 198 -0.01 -10.09 -31.93
CA VAL A 198 -0.04 -11.28 -32.79
C VAL A 198 0.49 -10.95 -34.19
N ILE A 199 0.09 -9.83 -34.78
CA ILE A 199 0.56 -9.39 -36.10
C ILE A 199 2.03 -9.01 -36.07
N THR A 200 2.51 -8.29 -35.06
CA THR A 200 3.89 -7.75 -35.04
C THR A 200 4.95 -8.76 -34.59
N VAL A 201 4.61 -9.73 -33.74
CA VAL A 201 5.59 -10.71 -33.21
C VAL A 201 5.43 -12.07 -33.88
N LEU A 202 4.19 -12.55 -34.04
CA LEU A 202 3.92 -13.94 -34.41
C LEU A 202 4.03 -14.15 -35.93
N MET A 203 3.63 -13.18 -36.76
CA MET A 203 3.77 -13.29 -38.22
C MET A 203 5.24 -13.22 -38.70
N PRO A 204 6.11 -12.28 -38.25
CA PRO A 204 7.51 -12.28 -38.64
C PRO A 204 8.26 -13.51 -38.13
N GLY A 205 7.95 -13.97 -36.90
CA GLY A 205 8.49 -15.21 -36.35
C GLY A 205 8.12 -16.44 -37.17
N LEU A 206 6.86 -16.54 -37.62
CA LEU A 206 6.41 -17.62 -38.50
C LEU A 206 7.08 -17.56 -39.89
N MET A 207 7.24 -16.36 -40.46
CA MET A 207 7.91 -16.19 -41.76
C MET A 207 9.40 -16.57 -41.69
N LEU A 208 10.11 -16.17 -40.63
CA LEU A 208 11.48 -16.61 -40.37
C LEU A 208 11.57 -18.13 -40.16
N LEU A 209 10.63 -18.72 -39.42
CA LEU A 209 10.59 -20.17 -39.18
C LEU A 209 10.30 -20.96 -40.47
N VAL A 210 9.40 -20.48 -41.33
CA VAL A 210 9.16 -21.05 -42.66
C VAL A 210 10.38 -20.89 -43.56
N PHE A 211 11.07 -19.75 -43.54
CA PHE A 211 12.32 -19.53 -44.29
C PHE A 211 13.45 -20.45 -43.83
N CYS A 212 13.63 -20.63 -42.52
CA CYS A 212 14.57 -21.60 -41.97
C CYS A 212 14.19 -23.04 -42.35
N ILE A 213 12.90 -23.40 -42.33
CA ILE A 213 12.44 -24.72 -42.77
C ILE A 213 12.68 -24.92 -44.27
N THR A 214 12.41 -23.94 -45.14
CA THR A 214 12.67 -24.09 -46.58
C THR A 214 14.16 -24.18 -46.88
N LEU A 215 15.02 -23.38 -46.24
CA LEU A 215 16.48 -23.52 -46.35
C LEU A 215 16.96 -24.91 -45.88
N CYS A 216 16.48 -25.38 -44.72
CA CYS A 216 16.77 -26.73 -44.25
C CYS A 216 16.24 -27.81 -45.21
N CYS A 217 15.07 -27.62 -45.82
CA CYS A 217 14.52 -28.55 -46.81
C CYS A 217 15.30 -28.53 -48.13
N PHE A 218 15.86 -27.40 -48.57
CA PHE A 218 16.77 -27.35 -49.70
C PHE A 218 18.09 -28.09 -49.38
N ALA A 219 18.73 -27.79 -48.25
CA ALA A 219 19.94 -28.48 -47.81
C ALA A 219 19.75 -29.99 -47.58
N VAL A 220 18.58 -30.41 -47.07
CA VAL A 220 18.21 -31.84 -46.92
C VAL A 220 17.80 -32.45 -48.26
N SER A 221 17.26 -31.68 -49.22
CA SER A 221 16.99 -32.16 -50.58
C SER A 221 18.28 -32.44 -51.35
N GLU A 222 19.31 -31.59 -51.17
CA GLU A 222 20.66 -31.81 -51.67
C GLU A 222 21.30 -33.07 -51.06
N HIS A 223 20.84 -33.47 -49.86
CA HIS A 223 21.29 -34.64 -49.12
C HIS A 223 20.38 -35.88 -49.23
N ARG A 224 19.31 -35.86 -50.04
CA ARG A 224 18.24 -36.90 -50.01
C ARG A 224 18.51 -38.15 -50.86
N GLY A 225 19.78 -38.49 -51.06
CA GLY A 225 20.20 -39.82 -51.46
C GLY A 225 20.43 -40.69 -50.23
N ASP A 226 19.81 -41.88 -50.20
CA ASP A 226 19.95 -42.94 -49.17
C ASP A 226 19.41 -42.59 -47.75
N VAL A 227 18.83 -43.51 -46.97
CA VAL A 227 18.38 -44.88 -47.28
C VAL A 227 17.18 -45.32 -46.41
N SER A 228 16.37 -46.21 -46.98
CA SER A 228 15.40 -47.17 -46.42
C SER A 228 14.79 -47.02 -45.01
N LEU A 229 13.45 -46.98 -45.00
CA LEU A 229 12.59 -47.56 -43.96
C LEU A 229 12.99 -48.99 -43.59
N LEU A 230 12.92 -49.36 -42.31
CA LEU A 230 12.97 -50.76 -41.87
C LEU A 230 12.09 -51.02 -40.64
N LYS A 231 10.76 -51.04 -40.83
CA LYS A 231 9.83 -51.49 -39.79
C LYS A 231 8.57 -52.16 -40.35
N GLY A 232 8.59 -53.50 -40.35
CA GLY A 232 7.39 -54.33 -40.16
C GLY A 232 6.52 -54.63 -41.37
N TYR A 233 6.95 -55.56 -42.23
CA TYR A 233 6.03 -56.44 -42.95
C TYR A 233 6.42 -57.91 -42.73
N ARG A 234 5.42 -58.74 -42.39
CA ARG A 234 5.56 -60.20 -42.23
C ARG A 234 5.43 -60.86 -43.61
N LEU A 235 6.25 -61.89 -43.83
CA LEU A 235 6.43 -62.54 -45.15
C LEU A 235 5.13 -63.02 -45.81
N LEU A 236 5.01 -62.73 -47.10
CA LEU A 236 4.22 -63.50 -48.08
C LEU A 236 5.10 -63.77 -49.32
N ASN A 237 4.65 -64.70 -50.16
CA ASN A 237 5.50 -65.58 -50.98
C ASN A 237 6.16 -64.93 -52.24
N GLU A 238 7.12 -65.65 -52.84
CA GLU A 238 8.05 -65.25 -53.91
C GLU A 238 7.51 -64.52 -55.16
N ARG A 239 8.27 -63.52 -55.67
CA ARG A 239 8.94 -63.59 -57.00
C ARG A 239 9.95 -62.46 -57.37
N GLY A 240 11.25 -62.79 -57.37
CA GLY A 240 12.28 -62.45 -58.39
C GLY A 240 12.77 -61.01 -58.73
N ARG A 241 14.10 -60.81 -58.67
CA ARG A 241 14.99 -59.86 -59.46
C ARG A 241 14.84 -58.32 -59.20
N SER A 242 15.85 -57.42 -59.36
CA SER A 242 17.33 -57.51 -59.54
C SER A 242 18.04 -56.11 -59.62
N HIS A 243 19.07 -55.81 -58.78
CA HIS A 243 20.17 -54.78 -58.97
C HIS A 243 19.77 -53.26 -59.03
N GLN A 244 20.62 -52.18 -59.10
CA GLN A 244 21.98 -51.75 -58.62
C GLN A 244 22.32 -50.37 -59.30
N GLY A 245 23.15 -49.38 -58.86
CA GLY A 245 23.87 -49.00 -57.62
C GLY A 245 24.99 -47.93 -57.85
N TYR A 246 25.48 -47.21 -56.81
CA TYR A 246 26.76 -46.40 -56.74
C TYR A 246 26.78 -44.97 -57.41
N VAL A 247 27.67 -43.96 -57.18
CA VAL A 247 28.82 -43.68 -56.23
C VAL A 247 29.36 -42.19 -56.22
N LEU A 248 29.82 -41.65 -55.05
CA LEU A 248 30.78 -40.51 -54.79
C LEU A 248 30.51 -39.05 -55.34
N ARG A 249 31.18 -37.94 -54.94
CA ARG A 249 32.39 -37.63 -54.09
C ARG A 249 32.27 -36.25 -53.34
N ARG A 250 33.28 -35.86 -52.53
CA ARG A 250 33.33 -34.82 -51.45
C ARG A 250 34.58 -33.91 -51.51
N SER A 251 34.49 -32.59 -51.19
CA SER A 251 35.59 -31.70 -50.69
C SER A 251 35.09 -30.28 -50.29
N GLN A 252 35.89 -29.35 -49.71
CA GLN A 252 36.26 -29.16 -48.29
C GLN A 252 36.86 -27.73 -48.02
N ASN A 253 36.95 -27.25 -46.75
CA ASN A 253 37.86 -26.18 -46.21
C ASN A 253 37.55 -24.67 -46.55
N ALA A 254 37.97 -23.60 -45.84
CA ALA A 254 38.48 -23.39 -44.45
C ALA A 254 38.73 -21.87 -44.02
N VAL A 255 38.76 -21.59 -42.70
CA VAL A 255 39.63 -20.64 -41.92
C VAL A 255 39.35 -19.11 -41.75
N ASN A 256 39.93 -18.51 -40.68
CA ASN A 256 39.72 -17.18 -40.01
C ASN A 256 40.57 -15.99 -40.56
N ASP A 257 40.37 -14.72 -40.07
CA ASP A 257 41.27 -14.02 -39.08
C ASP A 257 40.84 -12.58 -38.56
N ARG A 258 41.32 -12.23 -37.35
CA ARG A 258 41.68 -10.96 -36.62
C ARG A 258 41.00 -9.54 -36.74
N THR A 259 41.49 -8.61 -35.89
CA THR A 259 40.97 -7.29 -35.42
C THR A 259 42.08 -6.18 -35.36
N PRO A 260 42.03 -5.07 -34.56
CA PRO A 260 41.28 -3.79 -34.67
C PRO A 260 42.18 -2.50 -34.70
N ARG A 261 41.63 -1.25 -34.63
CA ARG A 261 42.37 0.01 -34.28
C ARG A 261 41.51 1.20 -33.78
N HIS A 262 42.15 2.29 -33.32
CA HIS A 262 41.59 3.50 -32.66
C HIS A 262 41.59 4.78 -33.53
N GLY A 263 40.83 5.82 -33.11
CA GLY A 263 40.87 7.23 -33.58
C GLY A 263 40.20 8.20 -32.55
N VAL A 264 40.57 9.49 -32.50
CA VAL A 264 40.32 10.40 -31.35
C VAL A 264 40.12 11.89 -31.75
N LEU A 265 39.25 12.63 -31.01
CA LEU A 265 38.95 14.10 -31.06
C LEU A 265 38.34 14.63 -32.38
N MET A 266 37.63 15.77 -32.45
CA MET A 266 37.72 17.03 -31.68
C MET A 266 36.34 17.72 -31.49
N SER A 267 36.29 18.94 -30.90
CA SER A 267 35.06 19.71 -30.66
C SER A 267 35.20 21.22 -30.93
N MET A 268 34.13 21.87 -31.39
CA MET A 268 33.76 23.31 -31.37
C MET A 268 32.21 23.33 -31.58
N SER A 269 31.33 24.09 -30.91
CA SER A 269 31.18 25.57 -30.76
C SER A 269 31.02 26.31 -32.09
N SER A 270 30.05 27.20 -32.32
CA SER A 270 29.00 27.79 -31.44
C SER A 270 27.86 28.38 -32.31
N GLU A 271 26.76 28.83 -31.69
CA GLU A 271 25.84 29.89 -32.19
C GLU A 271 25.00 29.55 -33.47
N ASP A 272 23.82 30.14 -33.76
CA ASP A 272 22.92 30.98 -32.94
C ASP A 272 21.45 30.96 -33.48
N GLU A 273 20.59 31.77 -32.85
CA GLU A 273 19.28 32.32 -33.29
C GLU A 273 17.96 31.51 -33.10
N LEU A 274 16.98 32.25 -32.55
CA LEU A 274 15.50 32.12 -32.57
C LEU A 274 14.83 30.96 -31.80
#